data_AF-A0A7J9V7N1-F1
#
_entry.id   AF-A0A7J9V7N1-F1
#
_cell.length_a   1.000
_cell.length_b   1.000
_cell.length_c   1.000
_cell.angle_alpha   90.00
_cell.angle_beta   90.00
_cell.angle_gamma   90.00
#
_symmetry.space_group_name_H-M   'P 1'
#
loop_
_entity.id
_entity.type
_entity.pdbx_description
1 polymer ?
#
loop_
_entity_poly.entity_id
_entity_poly.type
_entity_poly.pdbx_seq_one_letter_code
_entity_poly.pdbx_strand_id
1 'polypeptide(L)'
;MTTGAELDSEKGNEPDAGIEETVAGAGGAVENTDAALADAGADADAEARCALDGCDNPLPPRPVDEHGRRKGGRPSSYCCKSHADAASRARRVAQAAAVLDPLSDLRQASESLSAVTTPVVEAIAALQERFAAAEEGAIAQVRRAEDEAATARKDAEDAVARADQSDRARDAALVRAREDTQAREKAEKAAATATAEAEAVTKQAWEKVAEHERAAGAADAARVVAENARDELAATLRSARAELDALRDERDGLRRERDEARTELGEQRAEVALLSERLSSARAQQASAENAAEHARREVARTQDQVAELAGEVQRQRAERDDALHRLAEEHVARRVAEQAAEAAQANTESLRTALAEANARVDTLLAARSTVQEEQESHAAGGDD
;
A
#
# COMPACT_ATOMS: atom_id res chain seq x y z
N MET A 1 -3.75 18.08 -10.82
CA MET A 1 -4.57 18.64 -11.91
C MET A 1 -5.61 19.56 -11.29
N THR A 2 -5.42 20.87 -11.44
CA THR A 2 -6.33 21.90 -10.95
C THR A 2 -6.13 23.11 -11.86
N THR A 3 -7.16 23.47 -12.62
CA THR A 3 -7.10 24.56 -13.60
C THR A 3 -7.54 25.87 -12.95
N GLY A 4 -6.58 26.76 -12.67
CA GLY A 4 -6.85 28.17 -12.40
C GLY A 4 -6.58 28.98 -13.66
N ALA A 5 -7.60 29.65 -14.19
CA ALA A 5 -7.48 30.54 -15.33
C ALA A 5 -7.95 31.93 -14.90
N GLU A 6 -7.06 32.91 -14.94
CA GLU A 6 -7.39 34.32 -14.76
C GLU A 6 -7.05 35.05 -16.06
N LEU A 7 -8.07 35.68 -16.64
CA LEU A 7 -7.97 36.53 -17.83
C LEU A 7 -8.09 37.98 -17.35
N ASP A 8 -6.98 38.69 -17.28
CA ASP A 8 -6.99 40.14 -17.07
C ASP A 8 -6.98 40.88 -18.42
N SER A 9 -7.69 42.00 -18.49
CA SER A 9 -8.06 42.69 -19.73
C SER A 9 -7.82 44.20 -19.67
N GLU A 10 -7.98 44.84 -20.83
CA GLU A 10 -8.14 46.30 -21.01
C GLU A 10 -6.95 47.24 -20.73
N LYS A 11 -6.38 47.77 -21.83
CA LYS A 11 -6.02 49.19 -22.11
C LYS A 11 -4.79 49.22 -23.03
N GLY A 12 -4.80 49.81 -24.23
CA GLY A 12 -5.84 50.63 -24.89
C GLY A 12 -5.51 52.12 -24.79
N ASN A 13 -4.73 52.62 -25.76
CA ASN A 13 -4.58 54.04 -26.06
C ASN A 13 -4.08 54.20 -27.51
N GLU A 14 -4.72 55.06 -28.30
CA GLU A 14 -4.33 55.41 -29.68
C GLU A 14 -3.81 56.86 -29.74
N PRO A 15 -3.07 57.26 -30.79
CA PRO A 15 -2.42 58.58 -30.84
C PRO A 15 -3.38 59.71 -31.26
N ASP A 16 -3.10 60.91 -30.74
CA ASP A 16 -3.79 62.15 -31.09
C ASP A 16 -3.21 62.80 -32.36
N ALA A 17 -4.03 63.58 -33.08
CA ALA A 17 -3.69 64.17 -34.38
C ALA A 17 -4.22 65.61 -34.51
N GLY A 18 -3.31 66.59 -34.47
CA GLY A 18 -3.62 68.02 -34.61
C GLY A 18 -3.19 68.60 -35.96
N ILE A 19 -4.10 69.32 -36.61
CA ILE A 19 -3.88 70.15 -37.81
C ILE A 19 -4.31 71.57 -37.44
N GLU A 20 -3.58 72.61 -37.86
CA GLU A 20 -4.22 73.90 -38.18
C GLU A 20 -3.37 74.80 -39.11
N GLU A 21 -4.03 75.77 -39.73
CA GLU A 21 -3.59 76.59 -40.86
C GLU A 21 -3.98 78.06 -40.59
N THR A 22 -3.18 79.06 -40.99
CA THR A 22 -3.59 80.48 -40.92
C THR A 22 -2.87 81.38 -41.93
N VAL A 23 -3.55 82.46 -42.37
CA VAL A 23 -3.17 83.36 -43.47
C VAL A 23 -3.53 84.82 -43.15
N ALA A 24 -2.76 85.80 -43.68
CA ALA A 24 -3.15 87.18 -44.12
C ALA A 24 -2.30 88.37 -43.61
N GLY A 25 -2.18 89.44 -44.44
CA GLY A 25 -1.63 90.78 -44.11
C GLY A 25 -1.15 91.59 -45.35
N ALA A 26 -1.43 92.91 -45.46
CA ALA A 26 -1.13 93.73 -46.67
C ALA A 26 -1.10 95.29 -46.49
N GLY A 27 -0.47 96.03 -47.44
CA GLY A 27 -0.54 97.51 -47.69
C GLY A 27 0.67 98.36 -47.19
N GLY A 28 1.03 99.56 -47.70
CA GLY A 28 0.61 100.38 -48.88
C GLY A 28 1.01 101.90 -48.83
N ALA A 29 0.89 102.66 -49.96
CA ALA A 29 0.87 104.16 -50.12
C ALA A 29 2.16 105.03 -50.42
N VAL A 30 1.98 106.32 -50.83
CA VAL A 30 2.61 106.97 -52.03
C VAL A 30 2.60 108.56 -52.11
N GLU A 31 3.63 109.21 -52.74
CA GLU A 31 3.78 110.50 -53.55
C GLU A 31 3.65 112.04 -53.16
N ASN A 32 4.46 112.89 -53.88
CA ASN A 32 4.27 114.27 -54.53
C ASN A 32 4.62 115.70 -53.93
N THR A 33 4.50 116.79 -54.76
CA THR A 33 5.44 117.98 -54.89
C THR A 33 4.87 119.44 -55.18
N ASP A 34 5.77 120.47 -55.29
CA ASP A 34 5.76 121.77 -56.09
C ASP A 34 5.28 123.21 -55.60
N ALA A 35 5.48 124.30 -56.42
CA ALA A 35 5.69 125.76 -56.04
C ALA A 35 5.24 126.89 -57.07
N ALA A 36 5.43 128.24 -56.86
CA ALA A 36 5.59 129.41 -57.86
C ALA A 36 5.31 130.93 -57.38
N LEU A 37 5.30 131.96 -58.29
CA LEU A 37 5.52 133.47 -58.09
C LEU A 37 4.84 134.51 -59.13
N ALA A 38 5.00 135.87 -58.94
CA ALA A 38 4.94 137.08 -59.89
C ALA A 38 3.58 137.79 -60.34
N ASP A 39 3.41 139.04 -60.91
CA ASP A 39 4.02 140.44 -60.88
C ASP A 39 3.14 141.57 -61.64
N ALA A 40 3.52 142.88 -61.84
CA ALA A 40 2.66 144.06 -62.26
C ALA A 40 3.20 145.19 -63.27
N GLY A 41 2.43 146.28 -63.66
CA GLY A 41 2.81 147.40 -64.64
C GLY A 41 1.87 148.67 -64.85
N ALA A 42 2.19 149.73 -65.69
CA ALA A 42 1.57 151.12 -65.73
C ALA A 42 1.48 151.98 -67.10
N ASP A 43 1.31 153.35 -67.06
CA ASP A 43 0.68 154.36 -68.03
C ASP A 43 1.51 155.22 -69.08
N ALA A 44 0.85 156.00 -70.01
CA ALA A 44 1.33 157.22 -70.78
C ALA A 44 0.27 157.99 -71.68
N ASP A 45 0.50 159.26 -72.14
CA ASP A 45 -0.29 160.01 -73.19
C ASP A 45 0.44 161.23 -73.88
N ALA A 46 0.16 161.59 -75.17
CA ALA A 46 0.75 162.73 -75.94
C ALA A 46 0.08 163.11 -77.32
N GLU A 47 0.59 164.13 -78.04
CA GLU A 47 0.04 164.74 -79.28
C GLU A 47 -0.28 163.77 -80.45
N ALA A 48 -1.42 163.97 -81.12
CA ALA A 48 -2.00 162.99 -82.07
C ALA A 48 -1.90 163.37 -83.57
N ARG A 49 -1.02 162.69 -84.32
CA ARG A 49 -1.06 162.57 -85.80
C ARG A 49 -1.91 161.36 -86.24
N CYS A 50 -2.01 161.10 -87.55
CA CYS A 50 -2.56 159.84 -88.06
C CYS A 50 -1.63 158.67 -87.68
N ALA A 51 -2.13 157.70 -86.90
CA ALA A 51 -1.36 156.60 -86.31
C ALA A 51 -1.07 155.44 -87.28
N LEU A 52 -0.76 155.76 -88.55
CA LEU A 52 -0.31 154.83 -89.59
C LEU A 52 1.06 155.29 -90.09
N ASP A 53 2.07 154.42 -89.97
CA ASP A 53 3.43 154.75 -90.41
C ASP A 53 3.48 155.17 -91.88
N GLY A 54 4.20 156.25 -92.15
CA GLY A 54 4.27 156.89 -93.48
C GLY A 54 3.09 157.81 -93.83
N CYS A 55 2.18 158.13 -92.91
CA CYS A 55 1.05 159.03 -93.17
C CYS A 55 1.06 160.31 -92.30
N ASP A 56 1.73 161.36 -92.75
CA ASP A 56 1.75 162.70 -92.11
C ASP A 56 0.45 163.51 -92.27
N ASN A 57 -0.63 162.92 -92.81
CA ASN A 57 -1.86 163.65 -93.10
C ASN A 57 -2.64 163.95 -91.78
N PRO A 58 -2.94 165.22 -91.46
CA PRO A 58 -3.54 165.59 -90.17
C PRO A 58 -4.93 164.98 -89.97
N LEU A 59 -5.31 164.80 -88.70
CA LEU A 59 -6.61 164.26 -88.33
C LEU A 59 -7.73 165.28 -88.67
N PRO A 60 -8.85 164.85 -89.27
CA PRO A 60 -9.93 165.75 -89.65
C PRO A 60 -10.53 166.45 -88.42
N PRO A 61 -10.90 167.75 -88.53
CA PRO A 61 -11.44 168.50 -87.41
C PRO A 61 -12.76 167.88 -86.90
N ARG A 62 -12.90 167.82 -85.58
CA ARG A 62 -14.09 167.24 -84.92
C ARG A 62 -15.36 167.99 -85.31
N PRO A 63 -16.46 167.30 -85.66
CA PRO A 63 -17.74 167.96 -85.93
C PRO A 63 -18.26 168.68 -84.67
N VAL A 64 -18.60 169.95 -84.85
CA VAL A 64 -19.36 170.76 -83.89
C VAL A 64 -20.83 170.81 -84.30
N ASP A 65 -21.71 171.02 -83.32
CA ASP A 65 -23.15 171.23 -83.56
C ASP A 65 -23.47 172.68 -83.95
N GLU A 66 -24.72 172.93 -84.32
CA GLU A 66 -25.26 174.25 -84.70
C GLU A 66 -25.25 175.27 -83.54
N HIS A 67 -24.76 174.90 -82.35
CA HIS A 67 -24.56 175.78 -81.21
C HIS A 67 -23.07 175.91 -80.84
N GLY A 68 -22.17 175.52 -81.75
CA GLY A 68 -20.72 175.63 -81.62
C GLY A 68 -20.11 174.72 -80.56
N ARG A 69 -20.89 173.79 -79.98
CA ARG A 69 -20.42 172.86 -78.96
C ARG A 69 -19.96 171.54 -79.61
N ARG A 70 -19.04 170.87 -78.92
CA ARG A 70 -18.32 169.71 -79.46
C ARG A 70 -19.13 168.45 -79.15
N LYS A 71 -19.76 167.88 -80.18
CA LYS A 71 -20.59 166.68 -80.04
C LYS A 71 -19.72 165.51 -79.57
N GLY A 72 -20.15 164.82 -78.52
CA GLY A 72 -19.33 163.85 -77.80
C GLY A 72 -18.89 162.66 -78.67
N GLY A 73 -17.60 162.36 -78.68
CA GLY A 73 -17.02 161.24 -79.43
C GLY A 73 -15.52 161.05 -79.17
N ARG A 74 -15.07 159.79 -79.18
CA ARG A 74 -13.64 159.42 -79.06
C ARG A 74 -12.87 159.98 -80.29
N PRO A 75 -11.67 160.57 -80.13
CA PRO A 75 -10.90 161.06 -81.28
C PRO A 75 -10.60 159.92 -82.26
N SER A 76 -10.78 160.18 -83.55
CA SER A 76 -10.37 159.29 -84.62
C SER A 76 -8.84 159.33 -84.79
N SER A 77 -8.14 158.26 -84.41
CA SER A 77 -6.67 158.16 -84.49
C SER A 77 -6.09 158.10 -85.92
N TYR A 78 -6.93 158.21 -86.95
CA TYR A 78 -6.56 158.08 -88.36
C TYR A 78 -7.31 159.12 -89.18
N CYS A 79 -6.67 159.64 -90.24
CA CYS A 79 -7.27 160.67 -91.10
C CYS A 79 -8.44 160.16 -91.96
N CYS A 80 -8.53 158.85 -92.18
CA CYS A 80 -9.62 158.20 -92.93
C CYS A 80 -9.81 156.73 -92.53
N LYS A 81 -10.95 156.13 -92.89
CA LYS A 81 -11.28 154.74 -92.55
C LYS A 81 -10.30 153.72 -93.15
N SER A 82 -9.86 153.92 -94.40
CA SER A 82 -8.90 153.01 -95.05
C SER A 82 -7.58 152.93 -94.30
N HIS A 83 -7.13 154.00 -93.64
CA HIS A 83 -5.92 154.00 -92.82
C HIS A 83 -6.11 153.31 -91.47
N ALA A 84 -7.31 153.40 -90.87
CA ALA A 84 -7.67 152.60 -89.71
C ALA A 84 -7.68 151.08 -90.05
N ASP A 85 -8.27 150.71 -91.19
CA ASP A 85 -8.30 149.32 -91.67
C ASP A 85 -6.90 148.82 -92.08
N ALA A 86 -6.05 149.68 -92.65
CA ALA A 86 -4.66 149.35 -92.96
C ALA A 86 -3.82 149.13 -91.70
N ALA A 87 -3.88 150.04 -90.72
CA ALA A 87 -3.20 149.88 -89.44
C ALA A 87 -3.70 148.65 -88.65
N SER A 88 -4.99 148.32 -88.75
CA SER A 88 -5.57 147.11 -88.16
C SER A 88 -5.08 145.81 -88.82
N ARG A 89 -4.73 145.85 -90.12
CA ARG A 89 -4.06 144.72 -90.81
C ARG A 89 -2.58 144.65 -90.43
N ALA A 90 -1.85 145.76 -90.45
CA ALA A 90 -0.44 145.81 -90.10
C ALA A 90 -0.17 145.28 -88.68
N ARG A 91 -0.94 145.73 -87.68
CA ARG A 91 -0.84 145.22 -86.29
C ARG A 91 -1.09 143.71 -86.19
N ARG A 92 -2.06 143.18 -86.94
CA ARG A 92 -2.37 141.74 -86.95
C ARG A 92 -1.28 140.89 -87.61
N VAL A 93 -0.62 141.39 -88.65
CA VAL A 93 0.54 140.71 -89.26
C VAL A 93 1.74 140.73 -88.31
N ALA A 94 2.04 141.89 -87.69
CA ALA A 94 3.14 142.01 -86.73
C ALA A 94 2.95 141.12 -85.49
N GLN A 95 1.74 141.06 -84.92
CA GLN A 95 1.43 140.18 -83.79
C GLN A 95 1.41 138.68 -84.16
N ALA A 96 1.18 138.33 -85.43
CA ALA A 96 1.29 136.95 -85.89
C ALA A 96 2.76 136.51 -86.01
N ALA A 97 3.61 137.32 -86.66
CA ALA A 97 5.05 137.03 -86.81
C ALA A 97 5.74 136.87 -85.45
N ALA A 98 5.50 137.80 -84.52
CA ALA A 98 6.09 137.79 -83.16
C ALA A 98 5.71 136.58 -82.29
N VAL A 99 4.76 135.75 -82.71
CA VAL A 99 4.35 134.51 -82.02
C VAL A 99 4.69 133.26 -82.85
N LEU A 100 4.59 133.31 -84.18
CA LEU A 100 4.77 132.14 -85.04
C LEU A 100 6.25 131.83 -85.31
N ASP A 101 7.08 132.83 -85.57
CA ASP A 101 8.50 132.64 -85.88
C ASP A 101 9.26 131.89 -84.74
N PRO A 102 9.17 132.31 -83.46
CA PRO A 102 9.81 131.58 -82.36
C PRO A 102 9.20 130.18 -82.11
N LEU A 103 7.97 129.91 -82.56
CA LEU A 103 7.37 128.58 -82.49
C LEU A 103 7.84 127.65 -83.62
N SER A 104 8.15 128.17 -84.82
CA SER A 104 8.86 127.40 -85.85
C SER A 104 10.28 127.04 -85.42
N ASP A 105 11.03 127.98 -84.83
CA ASP A 105 12.39 127.74 -84.37
C ASP A 105 12.41 126.70 -83.23
N LEU A 106 11.50 126.80 -82.25
CA LEU A 106 11.32 125.77 -81.22
C LEU A 106 10.96 124.40 -81.80
N ARG A 107 10.16 124.36 -82.86
CA ARG A 107 9.78 123.11 -83.51
C ARG A 107 10.96 122.48 -84.25
N GLN A 108 11.71 123.24 -85.04
CA GLN A 108 12.89 122.75 -85.75
C GLN A 108 14.03 122.37 -84.78
N ALA A 109 14.18 123.09 -83.66
CA ALA A 109 15.02 122.69 -82.54
C ALA A 109 14.55 121.36 -81.92
N SER A 110 13.24 121.16 -81.72
CA SER A 110 12.70 119.90 -81.17
C SER A 110 12.85 118.72 -82.14
N GLU A 111 12.74 118.93 -83.45
CA GLU A 111 12.89 117.90 -84.48
C GLU A 111 14.37 117.50 -84.66
N SER A 112 15.29 118.46 -84.62
CA SER A 112 16.74 118.17 -84.60
C SER A 112 17.21 117.54 -83.29
N LEU A 113 16.64 117.93 -82.15
CA LEU A 113 16.87 117.26 -80.86
C LEU A 113 16.34 115.82 -80.89
N SER A 114 15.14 115.59 -81.43
CA SER A 114 14.53 114.26 -81.60
C SER A 114 15.42 113.32 -82.43
N ALA A 115 15.98 113.81 -83.54
CA ALA A 115 16.92 113.04 -84.37
C ALA A 115 18.20 112.58 -83.61
N VAL A 116 18.56 113.26 -82.51
CA VAL A 116 19.69 112.88 -81.64
C VAL A 116 19.22 112.10 -80.41
N THR A 117 18.03 112.36 -79.86
CA THR A 117 17.53 111.70 -78.65
C THR A 117 16.83 110.38 -78.93
N THR A 118 16.17 110.17 -80.08
CA THR A 118 15.59 108.85 -80.44
C THR A 118 16.60 107.71 -80.34
N PRO A 119 17.79 107.74 -80.98
CA PRO A 119 18.76 106.65 -80.85
C PRO A 119 19.34 106.53 -79.42
N VAL A 120 19.30 107.58 -78.59
CA VAL A 120 19.68 107.51 -77.17
C VAL A 120 18.57 106.85 -76.34
N VAL A 121 17.30 107.15 -76.61
CA VAL A 121 16.15 106.50 -75.97
C VAL A 121 16.05 105.04 -76.38
N GLU A 122 16.31 104.70 -77.64
CA GLU A 122 16.41 103.32 -78.12
C GLU A 122 17.60 102.59 -77.48
N ALA A 123 18.76 103.23 -77.32
CA ALA A 123 19.90 102.65 -76.61
C ALA A 123 19.61 102.45 -75.11
N ILE A 124 18.87 103.36 -74.47
CA ILE A 124 18.41 103.23 -73.08
C ILE A 124 17.39 102.09 -72.95
N ALA A 125 16.43 101.98 -73.88
CA ALA A 125 15.45 100.90 -73.91
C ALA A 125 16.12 99.54 -74.13
N ALA A 126 17.08 99.44 -75.07
CA ALA A 126 17.87 98.24 -75.30
C ALA A 126 18.82 97.90 -74.12
N LEU A 127 19.27 98.90 -73.36
CA LEU A 127 19.97 98.67 -72.09
C LEU A 127 19.01 98.17 -71.00
N GLN A 128 17.81 98.75 -70.88
CA GLN A 128 16.77 98.31 -69.94
C GLN A 128 16.32 96.88 -70.25
N GLU A 129 16.10 96.53 -71.51
CA GLU A 129 15.79 95.16 -71.96
C GLU A 129 16.92 94.18 -71.62
N ARG A 130 18.18 94.57 -71.84
CA ARG A 130 19.36 93.76 -71.46
C ARG A 130 19.52 93.62 -69.95
N PHE A 131 19.22 94.66 -69.17
CA PHE A 131 19.23 94.60 -67.70
C PHE A 131 18.08 93.72 -67.19
N ALA A 132 16.87 93.85 -67.74
CA ALA A 132 15.74 92.98 -67.40
C ALA A 132 16.01 91.51 -67.74
N ALA A 133 16.58 91.21 -68.91
CA ALA A 133 16.97 89.85 -69.29
C ALA A 133 18.13 89.31 -68.44
N ALA A 134 19.06 90.17 -67.99
CA ALA A 134 20.13 89.78 -67.07
C ALA A 134 19.61 89.57 -65.63
N GLU A 135 18.64 90.37 -65.18
CA GLU A 135 17.96 90.25 -63.90
C GLU A 135 17.08 88.99 -63.85
N GLU A 136 16.24 88.77 -64.87
CA GLU A 136 15.48 87.53 -65.02
C GLU A 136 16.41 86.31 -65.13
N GLY A 137 17.49 86.42 -65.90
CA GLY A 137 18.51 85.37 -66.00
C GLY A 137 19.28 85.10 -64.70
N ALA A 138 19.47 86.10 -63.84
CA ALA A 138 20.06 85.97 -62.52
C ALA A 138 19.07 85.38 -61.50
N ILE A 139 17.83 85.86 -61.48
CA ILE A 139 16.73 85.31 -60.66
C ILE A 139 16.48 83.84 -61.04
N ALA A 140 16.50 83.50 -62.32
CA ALA A 140 16.38 82.13 -62.81
C ALA A 140 17.63 81.26 -62.54
N GLN A 141 18.79 81.84 -62.21
CA GLN A 141 19.94 81.10 -61.68
C GLN A 141 19.82 80.90 -60.16
N VAL A 142 19.45 81.94 -59.42
CA VAL A 142 19.22 81.86 -57.96
C VAL A 142 18.13 80.84 -57.65
N ARG A 143 16.96 80.91 -58.31
CA ARG A 143 15.88 79.93 -58.12
C ARG A 143 16.32 78.49 -58.39
N ARG A 144 17.08 78.24 -59.48
CA ARG A 144 17.61 76.90 -59.74
C ARG A 144 18.60 76.44 -58.67
N ALA A 145 19.48 77.33 -58.19
CA ALA A 145 20.39 77.01 -57.08
C ALA A 145 19.63 76.78 -55.76
N GLU A 146 18.51 77.46 -55.53
CA GLU A 146 17.62 77.25 -54.39
C GLU A 146 16.85 75.92 -54.51
N ASP A 147 16.30 75.59 -55.68
CA ASP A 147 15.64 74.31 -55.98
C ASP A 147 16.62 73.12 -55.87
N GLU A 148 17.83 73.26 -56.42
CA GLU A 148 18.92 72.27 -56.31
C GLU A 148 19.36 72.11 -54.85
N ALA A 149 19.51 73.20 -54.09
CA ALA A 149 19.87 73.15 -52.67
C ALA A 149 18.74 72.59 -51.79
N ALA A 150 17.47 72.86 -52.10
CA ALA A 150 16.32 72.28 -51.41
C ALA A 150 16.22 70.77 -51.69
N THR A 151 16.44 70.36 -52.94
CA THR A 151 16.51 68.94 -53.33
C THR A 151 17.66 68.24 -52.60
N ALA A 152 18.87 68.81 -52.61
CA ALA A 152 20.04 68.24 -51.94
C ALA A 152 19.89 68.15 -50.40
N ARG A 153 19.19 69.11 -49.77
CA ARG A 153 18.82 69.02 -48.35
C ARG A 153 17.86 67.86 -48.10
N LYS A 154 16.79 67.76 -48.90
CA LYS A 154 15.82 66.68 -48.79
C LYS A 154 16.48 65.32 -49.02
N ASP A 155 17.32 65.15 -50.04
CA ASP A 155 18.05 63.91 -50.30
C ASP A 155 18.98 63.52 -49.14
N ALA A 156 19.56 64.51 -48.44
CA ALA A 156 20.35 64.29 -47.24
C ALA A 156 19.48 63.91 -46.02
N GLU A 157 18.33 64.54 -45.83
CA GLU A 157 17.35 64.19 -44.80
C GLU A 157 16.79 62.77 -45.02
N ASP A 158 16.42 62.43 -46.26
CA ASP A 158 15.99 61.09 -46.68
C ASP A 158 17.14 60.05 -46.58
N ALA A 159 18.41 60.46 -46.69
CA ALA A 159 19.56 59.59 -46.43
C ALA A 159 19.77 59.34 -44.93
N VAL A 160 19.67 60.37 -44.09
CA VAL A 160 19.75 60.25 -42.62
C VAL A 160 18.59 59.39 -42.10
N ALA A 161 17.36 59.62 -42.55
CA ALA A 161 16.19 58.84 -42.16
C ALA A 161 16.34 57.34 -42.48
N ARG A 162 16.97 56.99 -43.61
CA ARG A 162 17.29 55.60 -43.98
C ARG A 162 18.42 55.01 -43.14
N ALA A 163 19.42 55.81 -42.74
CA ALA A 163 20.46 55.36 -41.81
C ALA A 163 19.86 55.06 -40.43
N ASP A 164 19.08 55.99 -39.87
CA ASP A 164 18.32 55.84 -38.64
C ASP A 164 17.42 54.59 -38.64
N GLN A 165 16.71 54.34 -39.75
CA GLN A 165 15.88 53.16 -39.91
C GLN A 165 16.71 51.87 -39.91
N SER A 166 17.88 51.87 -40.56
CA SER A 166 18.81 50.75 -40.61
C SER A 166 19.43 50.44 -39.23
N ASP A 167 19.86 51.46 -38.49
CA ASP A 167 20.37 51.33 -37.12
C ASP A 167 19.29 50.77 -36.18
N ARG A 168 18.06 51.32 -36.22
CA ARG A 168 16.91 50.79 -35.44
C ARG A 168 16.59 49.34 -35.81
N ALA A 169 16.69 48.97 -37.09
CA ALA A 169 16.46 47.60 -37.55
C ALA A 169 17.55 46.63 -37.08
N ARG A 170 18.83 47.04 -37.13
CA ARG A 170 19.95 46.28 -36.55
C ARG A 170 19.77 46.07 -35.06
N ASP A 171 19.46 47.13 -34.33
CA ASP A 171 19.41 47.08 -32.87
C ASP A 171 18.19 46.25 -32.40
N ALA A 172 17.05 46.34 -33.09
CA ALA A 172 15.91 45.43 -32.88
C ALA A 172 16.25 43.96 -33.21
N ALA A 173 17.06 43.69 -34.24
CA ALA A 173 17.53 42.35 -34.55
C ALA A 173 18.51 41.81 -33.48
N LEU A 174 19.37 42.67 -32.92
CA LEU A 174 20.27 42.33 -31.81
C LEU A 174 19.51 42.06 -30.49
N VAL A 175 18.41 42.76 -30.23
CA VAL A 175 17.51 42.45 -29.10
C VAL A 175 16.86 41.08 -29.30
N ARG A 176 16.21 40.84 -30.46
CA ARG A 176 15.59 39.54 -30.77
C ARG A 176 16.57 38.37 -30.69
N ALA A 177 17.80 38.54 -31.20
CA ALA A 177 18.83 37.50 -31.11
C ALA A 177 19.21 37.15 -29.66
N ARG A 178 19.19 38.13 -28.73
CA ARG A 178 19.41 37.89 -27.29
C ARG A 178 18.20 37.24 -26.62
N GLU A 179 16.99 37.60 -27.03
CA GLU A 179 15.75 36.96 -26.56
C GLU A 179 15.70 35.50 -27.00
N ASP A 180 16.05 35.21 -28.26
CA ASP A 180 16.18 33.86 -28.81
C ASP A 180 17.22 33.00 -28.07
N THR A 181 18.41 33.54 -27.77
CA THR A 181 19.40 32.76 -26.99
C THR A 181 18.94 32.52 -25.56
N GLN A 182 18.33 33.51 -24.89
CA GLN A 182 17.75 33.31 -23.57
C GLN A 182 16.57 32.32 -23.58
N ALA A 183 15.75 32.30 -24.63
CA ALA A 183 14.66 31.35 -24.80
C ALA A 183 15.20 29.92 -24.98
N ARG A 184 16.24 29.74 -25.81
CA ARG A 184 16.94 28.45 -25.96
C ARG A 184 17.57 27.98 -24.66
N GLU A 185 18.33 28.83 -23.97
CA GLU A 185 18.90 28.50 -22.67
C GLU A 185 17.83 28.08 -21.64
N LYS A 186 16.68 28.76 -21.61
CA LYS A 186 15.56 28.40 -20.72
C LYS A 186 14.95 27.05 -21.11
N ALA A 187 14.77 26.79 -22.41
CA ALA A 187 14.26 25.52 -22.90
C ALA A 187 15.23 24.35 -22.65
N GLU A 188 16.53 24.54 -22.85
CA GLU A 188 17.59 23.57 -22.55
C GLU A 188 17.67 23.26 -21.06
N LYS A 189 17.61 24.29 -20.19
CA LYS A 189 17.56 24.12 -18.73
C LYS A 189 16.29 23.36 -18.29
N ALA A 190 15.12 23.70 -18.86
CA ALA A 190 13.87 22.99 -18.57
C ALA A 190 13.91 21.52 -19.05
N ALA A 191 14.47 21.25 -20.22
CA ALA A 191 14.65 19.90 -20.73
C ALA A 191 15.61 19.08 -19.85
N ALA A 192 16.74 19.67 -19.42
CA ALA A 192 17.70 19.03 -18.53
C ALA A 192 17.09 18.70 -17.15
N THR A 193 16.29 19.60 -16.58
CA THR A 193 15.51 19.32 -15.36
C THR A 193 14.52 18.18 -15.59
N ALA A 194 13.74 18.21 -16.68
CA ALA A 194 12.77 17.15 -16.98
C ALA A 194 13.43 15.77 -17.18
N THR A 195 14.62 15.69 -17.78
CA THR A 195 15.37 14.43 -17.86
C THR A 195 15.88 13.97 -16.49
N ALA A 196 16.39 14.88 -15.65
CA ALA A 196 16.85 14.54 -14.32
C ALA A 196 15.70 14.09 -13.39
N GLU A 197 14.51 14.70 -13.52
CA GLU A 197 13.30 14.27 -12.82
C GLU A 197 12.83 12.88 -13.29
N ALA A 198 12.86 12.60 -14.60
CA ALA A 198 12.53 11.28 -15.14
C ALA A 198 13.52 10.19 -14.69
N GLU A 199 14.83 10.49 -14.67
CA GLU A 199 15.86 9.61 -14.13
C GLU A 199 15.66 9.36 -12.62
N ALA A 200 15.32 10.39 -11.84
CA ALA A 200 15.02 10.24 -10.42
C ALA A 200 13.77 9.38 -10.18
N VAL A 201 12.70 9.56 -10.97
CA VAL A 201 11.47 8.76 -10.88
C VAL A 201 11.72 7.30 -11.28
N THR A 202 12.47 7.04 -12.36
CA THR A 202 12.80 5.66 -12.74
C THR A 202 13.69 4.98 -11.70
N LYS A 203 14.67 5.68 -11.12
CA LYS A 203 15.47 5.15 -10.00
C LYS A 203 14.59 4.80 -8.79
N GLN A 204 13.69 5.67 -8.37
CA GLN A 204 12.75 5.39 -7.27
C GLN A 204 11.80 4.22 -7.58
N ALA A 205 11.43 4.03 -8.84
CA ALA A 205 10.63 2.88 -9.27
C ALA A 205 11.44 1.57 -9.13
N TRP A 206 12.70 1.55 -9.58
CA TRP A 206 13.60 0.40 -9.41
C TRP A 206 13.89 0.09 -7.94
N GLU A 207 14.09 1.10 -7.09
CA GLU A 207 14.29 0.93 -5.65
C GLU A 207 13.06 0.27 -4.98
N LYS A 208 11.84 0.66 -5.38
CA LYS A 208 10.58 0.04 -4.91
C LYS A 208 10.39 -1.38 -5.45
N VAL A 209 10.73 -1.65 -6.71
CA VAL A 209 10.71 -3.02 -7.26
C VAL A 209 11.66 -3.91 -6.47
N ALA A 210 12.90 -3.47 -6.22
CA ALA A 210 13.87 -4.21 -5.42
C ALA A 210 13.45 -4.35 -3.95
N GLU A 211 12.64 -3.45 -3.39
CA GLU A 211 12.00 -3.64 -2.08
C GLU A 211 10.90 -4.72 -2.11
N HIS A 212 9.99 -4.67 -3.10
CA HIS A 212 8.95 -5.67 -3.26
C HIS A 212 9.50 -7.07 -3.56
N GLU A 213 10.56 -7.20 -4.36
CA GLU A 213 11.24 -8.48 -4.63
C GLU A 213 11.89 -9.05 -3.36
N ARG A 214 12.55 -8.23 -2.55
CA ARG A 214 13.08 -8.64 -1.23
C ARG A 214 11.97 -9.07 -0.27
N ALA A 215 10.85 -8.34 -0.25
CA ALA A 215 9.69 -8.69 0.57
C ALA A 215 9.03 -10.00 0.11
N ALA A 216 8.90 -10.23 -1.20
CA ALA A 216 8.38 -11.47 -1.76
C ALA A 216 9.30 -12.67 -1.44
N GLY A 217 10.62 -12.53 -1.65
CA GLY A 217 11.59 -13.56 -1.31
C GLY A 217 11.61 -13.90 0.19
N ALA A 218 11.45 -12.90 1.06
CA ALA A 218 11.29 -13.12 2.50
C ALA A 218 9.97 -13.83 2.86
N ALA A 219 8.87 -13.52 2.17
CA ALA A 219 7.58 -14.18 2.37
C ALA A 219 7.60 -15.64 1.89
N ASP A 220 8.22 -15.95 0.76
CA ASP A 220 8.39 -17.33 0.29
C ASP A 220 9.33 -18.14 1.18
N ALA A 221 10.43 -17.53 1.67
CA ALA A 221 11.29 -18.18 2.67
C ALA A 221 10.53 -18.49 3.98
N ALA A 222 9.73 -17.54 4.48
CA ALA A 222 8.89 -17.76 5.66
C ALA A 222 7.82 -18.85 5.43
N ARG A 223 7.24 -18.91 4.22
CA ARG A 223 6.29 -19.94 3.82
C ARG A 223 6.93 -21.34 3.83
N VAL A 224 8.12 -21.49 3.24
CA VAL A 224 8.86 -22.78 3.25
C VAL A 224 9.23 -23.20 4.67
N VAL A 225 9.63 -22.28 5.55
CA VAL A 225 9.88 -22.58 6.97
C VAL A 225 8.59 -23.05 7.69
N ALA A 226 7.45 -22.41 7.43
CA ALA A 226 6.17 -22.80 8.00
C ALA A 226 5.65 -24.15 7.46
N GLU A 227 5.83 -24.43 6.17
CA GLU A 227 5.52 -25.72 5.54
C GLU A 227 6.38 -26.85 6.14
N ASN A 228 7.70 -26.64 6.28
CA ASN A 228 8.60 -27.59 6.92
C ASN A 228 8.23 -27.86 8.39
N ALA A 229 8.00 -26.81 9.18
CA ALA A 229 7.63 -26.94 10.60
C ALA A 229 6.28 -27.66 10.78
N ARG A 230 5.30 -27.43 9.89
CA ARG A 230 4.04 -28.17 9.87
C ARG A 230 4.27 -29.67 9.61
N ASP A 231 5.15 -30.01 8.67
CA ASP A 231 5.36 -31.39 8.25
C ASP A 231 6.23 -32.18 9.24
N GLU A 232 7.17 -31.51 9.93
CA GLU A 232 7.87 -32.01 11.10
C GLU A 232 6.89 -32.30 12.26
N LEU A 233 6.05 -31.32 12.64
CA LEU A 233 5.02 -31.52 13.68
C LEU A 233 4.04 -32.66 13.30
N ALA A 234 3.70 -32.79 12.02
CA ALA A 234 2.88 -33.90 11.53
C ALA A 234 3.62 -35.25 11.58
N ALA A 235 4.94 -35.28 11.44
CA ALA A 235 5.76 -36.48 11.63
C ALA A 235 5.83 -36.88 13.10
N THR A 236 6.12 -35.94 14.00
CA THR A 236 6.11 -36.14 15.46
C THR A 236 4.74 -36.63 15.96
N LEU A 237 3.65 -36.06 15.43
CA LEU A 237 2.28 -36.50 15.73
C LEU A 237 2.00 -37.95 15.25
N ARG A 238 2.59 -38.38 14.14
CA ARG A 238 2.49 -39.78 13.67
C ARG A 238 3.30 -40.73 14.56
N SER A 239 4.51 -40.35 14.96
CA SER A 239 5.35 -41.14 15.88
C SER A 239 4.65 -41.35 17.23
N ALA A 240 4.25 -40.26 17.88
CA ALA A 240 3.58 -40.31 19.18
C ALA A 240 2.24 -41.08 19.17
N ARG A 241 1.57 -41.18 18.02
CA ARG A 241 0.39 -42.05 17.84
C ARG A 241 0.78 -43.53 17.74
N ALA A 242 1.79 -43.86 16.94
CA ALA A 242 2.29 -45.24 16.83
C ALA A 242 2.86 -45.75 18.16
N GLU A 243 3.57 -44.90 18.91
CA GLU A 243 4.06 -45.17 20.27
C GLU A 243 2.90 -45.41 21.25
N LEU A 244 1.87 -44.57 21.21
CA LEU A 244 0.66 -44.72 22.04
C LEU A 244 -0.11 -46.01 21.72
N ASP A 245 -0.19 -46.40 20.44
CA ASP A 245 -0.86 -47.62 20.02
C ASP A 245 -0.04 -48.88 20.38
N ALA A 246 1.29 -48.85 20.24
CA ALA A 246 2.17 -49.91 20.76
C ALA A 246 2.03 -50.10 22.28
N LEU A 247 1.99 -49.00 23.06
CA LEU A 247 1.75 -49.04 24.52
C LEU A 247 0.34 -49.54 24.89
N ARG A 248 -0.66 -49.39 24.01
CA ARG A 248 -2.00 -49.97 24.20
C ARG A 248 -1.98 -51.48 23.98
N ASP A 249 -1.29 -51.94 22.93
CA ASP A 249 -1.14 -53.36 22.64
C ASP A 249 -0.31 -54.09 23.71
N GLU A 250 0.77 -53.48 24.20
CA GLU A 250 1.56 -53.99 25.34
C GLU A 250 0.70 -54.11 26.60
N ARG A 251 -0.01 -53.04 26.99
CA ARG A 251 -0.94 -53.03 28.13
C ARG A 251 -1.99 -54.13 28.01
N ASP A 252 -2.54 -54.35 26.81
CA ASP A 252 -3.58 -55.35 26.61
C ASP A 252 -3.00 -56.78 26.47
N GLY A 253 -1.72 -56.93 26.14
CA GLY A 253 -0.94 -58.17 26.33
C GLY A 253 -0.77 -58.51 27.81
N LEU A 254 -0.15 -57.61 28.60
CA LEU A 254 0.01 -57.75 30.05
C LEU A 254 -1.32 -57.98 30.79
N ARG A 255 -2.43 -57.45 30.25
CA ARG A 255 -3.77 -57.71 30.75
C ARG A 255 -4.23 -59.16 30.55
N ARG A 256 -3.95 -59.76 29.39
CA ARG A 256 -4.26 -61.17 29.08
C ARG A 256 -3.42 -62.09 29.97
N GLU A 257 -2.11 -61.90 29.99
CA GLU A 257 -1.17 -62.67 30.83
C GLU A 257 -1.59 -62.68 32.31
N ARG A 258 -1.99 -61.51 32.84
CA ARG A 258 -2.51 -61.38 34.22
C ARG A 258 -3.81 -62.16 34.45
N ASP A 259 -4.73 -62.16 33.48
CA ASP A 259 -6.02 -62.83 33.62
C ASP A 259 -5.93 -64.34 33.34
N GLU A 260 -4.94 -64.77 32.54
CA GLU A 260 -4.49 -66.16 32.38
C GLU A 260 -3.85 -66.68 33.69
N ALA A 261 -2.85 -65.99 34.26
CA ALA A 261 -2.22 -66.36 35.53
C ALA A 261 -3.20 -66.36 36.73
N ARG A 262 -4.27 -65.56 36.67
CA ARG A 262 -5.39 -65.62 37.64
C ARG A 262 -6.23 -66.88 37.49
N THR A 263 -6.39 -67.38 36.26
CA THR A 263 -7.11 -68.62 35.96
C THR A 263 -6.28 -69.81 36.44
N GLU A 264 -5.00 -69.88 36.10
CA GLU A 264 -4.05 -70.89 36.60
C GLU A 264 -4.02 -70.95 38.14
N LEU A 265 -3.94 -69.78 38.79
CA LEU A 265 -3.98 -69.69 40.26
C LEU A 265 -5.33 -70.17 40.84
N GLY A 266 -6.43 -70.03 40.10
CA GLY A 266 -7.74 -70.57 40.46
C GLY A 266 -7.77 -72.10 40.38
N GLU A 267 -7.24 -72.65 39.29
CA GLU A 267 -7.14 -74.10 39.05
C GLU A 267 -6.23 -74.79 40.07
N GLN A 268 -5.04 -74.23 40.34
CA GLN A 268 -4.12 -74.72 41.37
C GLN A 268 -4.76 -74.71 42.76
N ARG A 269 -5.57 -73.69 43.10
CA ARG A 269 -6.31 -73.64 44.36
C ARG A 269 -7.39 -74.72 44.44
N ALA A 270 -8.09 -75.00 43.34
CA ALA A 270 -9.07 -76.08 43.27
C ALA A 270 -8.41 -77.47 43.39
N GLU A 271 -7.24 -77.67 42.77
CA GLU A 271 -6.46 -78.90 42.92
C GLU A 271 -5.97 -79.09 44.37
N VAL A 272 -5.41 -78.05 45.00
CA VAL A 272 -4.97 -78.10 46.40
C VAL A 272 -6.14 -78.39 47.36
N ALA A 273 -7.33 -77.86 47.09
CA ALA A 273 -8.54 -78.20 47.85
C ALA A 273 -8.92 -79.69 47.68
N LEU A 274 -9.00 -80.18 46.44
CA LEU A 274 -9.32 -81.58 46.13
C LEU A 274 -8.29 -82.56 46.71
N LEU A 275 -7.00 -82.23 46.69
CA LEU A 275 -5.94 -83.02 47.30
C LEU A 275 -6.05 -83.00 48.84
N SER A 276 -6.46 -81.88 49.44
CA SER A 276 -6.70 -81.77 50.88
C SER A 276 -7.91 -82.61 51.33
N GLU A 277 -8.98 -82.65 50.54
CA GLU A 277 -10.15 -83.52 50.77
C GLU A 277 -9.81 -85.01 50.60
N ARG A 278 -9.04 -85.36 49.56
CA ARG A 278 -8.52 -86.73 49.39
C ARG A 278 -7.64 -87.15 50.57
N LEU A 279 -6.79 -86.26 51.06
CA LEU A 279 -5.92 -86.52 52.22
C LEU A 279 -6.70 -86.64 53.54
N SER A 280 -7.74 -85.84 53.76
CA SER A 280 -8.59 -85.98 54.95
C SER A 280 -9.41 -87.27 54.91
N SER A 281 -9.96 -87.62 53.75
CA SER A 281 -10.65 -88.90 53.51
C SER A 281 -9.73 -90.10 53.73
N ALA A 282 -8.52 -90.09 53.17
CA ALA A 282 -7.52 -91.15 53.37
C ALA A 282 -7.12 -91.31 54.85
N ARG A 283 -6.95 -90.20 55.59
CA ARG A 283 -6.68 -90.23 57.04
C ARG A 283 -7.86 -90.81 57.83
N ALA A 284 -9.10 -90.49 57.46
CA ALA A 284 -10.29 -91.07 58.09
C ALA A 284 -10.42 -92.58 57.81
N GLN A 285 -10.09 -93.02 56.58
CA GLN A 285 -10.03 -94.44 56.21
C GLN A 285 -8.92 -95.18 56.98
N GLN A 286 -7.73 -94.58 57.10
CA GLN A 286 -6.63 -95.13 57.92
C GLN A 286 -7.06 -95.29 59.38
N ALA A 287 -7.60 -94.24 60.02
CA ALA A 287 -8.06 -94.31 61.40
C ALA A 287 -9.18 -95.34 61.59
N SER A 288 -10.09 -95.49 60.62
CA SER A 288 -11.12 -96.54 60.63
C SER A 288 -10.49 -97.95 60.57
N ALA A 289 -9.51 -98.17 59.70
CA ALA A 289 -8.80 -99.43 59.57
C ALA A 289 -7.94 -99.75 60.81
N GLU A 290 -7.32 -98.76 61.44
CA GLU A 290 -6.58 -98.90 62.70
C GLU A 290 -7.50 -99.29 63.85
N ASN A 291 -8.66 -98.64 64.01
CA ASN A 291 -9.68 -99.01 64.99
C ASN A 291 -10.23 -100.42 64.73
N ALA A 292 -10.49 -100.79 63.47
CA ALA A 292 -10.95 -102.12 63.11
C ALA A 292 -9.90 -103.20 63.40
N ALA A 293 -8.62 -102.93 63.13
CA ALA A 293 -7.50 -103.81 63.46
C ALA A 293 -7.30 -103.93 64.98
N GLU A 294 -7.48 -102.86 65.75
CA GLU A 294 -7.43 -102.93 67.22
C GLU A 294 -8.62 -103.72 67.78
N HIS A 295 -9.84 -103.48 67.29
CA HIS A 295 -11.01 -104.27 67.67
C HIS A 295 -10.82 -105.76 67.35
N ALA A 296 -10.30 -106.10 66.16
CA ALA A 296 -9.96 -107.47 65.80
C ALA A 296 -8.89 -108.09 66.72
N ARG A 297 -7.85 -107.33 67.14
CA ARG A 297 -6.89 -107.78 68.16
C ARG A 297 -7.55 -108.03 69.51
N ARG A 298 -8.49 -107.17 69.92
CA ARG A 298 -9.26 -107.33 71.18
C ARG A 298 -10.28 -108.48 71.11
N GLU A 299 -10.81 -108.83 69.94
CA GLU A 299 -11.59 -110.06 69.73
C GLU A 299 -10.68 -111.30 69.79
N VAL A 300 -9.54 -111.31 69.08
CA VAL A 300 -8.57 -112.41 69.12
C VAL A 300 -8.05 -112.67 70.53
N ALA A 301 -7.75 -111.62 71.31
CA ALA A 301 -7.38 -111.78 72.72
C ALA A 301 -8.50 -112.45 73.53
N ARG A 302 -9.76 -111.97 73.41
CA ARG A 302 -10.90 -112.58 74.10
C ARG A 302 -11.15 -114.03 73.68
N THR A 303 -10.97 -114.39 72.41
CA THR A 303 -11.10 -115.80 71.99
C THR A 303 -9.94 -116.66 72.47
N GLN A 304 -8.73 -116.10 72.63
CA GLN A 304 -7.60 -116.77 73.27
C GLN A 304 -7.86 -116.99 74.76
N ASP A 305 -8.38 -115.99 75.47
CA ASP A 305 -8.78 -116.09 76.88
C ASP A 305 -9.88 -117.15 77.06
N GLN A 306 -10.92 -117.14 76.22
CA GLN A 306 -11.99 -118.16 76.22
C GLN A 306 -11.46 -119.56 75.91
N VAL A 307 -10.53 -119.71 74.96
CA VAL A 307 -9.91 -121.00 74.66
C VAL A 307 -9.02 -121.48 75.82
N ALA A 308 -8.35 -120.57 76.53
CA ALA A 308 -7.59 -120.90 77.74
C ALA A 308 -8.50 -121.29 78.92
N GLU A 309 -9.62 -120.61 79.10
CA GLU A 309 -10.65 -120.93 80.10
C GLU A 309 -11.28 -122.31 79.82
N LEU A 310 -11.72 -122.56 78.58
CA LEU A 310 -12.24 -123.86 78.13
C LEU A 310 -11.19 -124.98 78.23
N ALA A 311 -9.92 -124.70 77.93
CA ALA A 311 -8.84 -125.66 78.15
C ALA A 311 -8.64 -125.95 79.65
N GLY A 312 -8.79 -124.94 80.51
CA GLY A 312 -8.79 -125.08 81.97
C GLY A 312 -10.01 -125.81 82.52
N GLU A 313 -11.19 -125.69 81.90
CA GLU A 313 -12.37 -126.52 82.18
C GLU A 313 -12.16 -127.97 81.77
N VAL A 314 -11.70 -128.22 80.54
CA VAL A 314 -11.38 -129.58 80.06
C VAL A 314 -10.30 -130.23 80.94
N GLN A 315 -9.31 -129.46 81.41
CA GLN A 315 -8.28 -129.98 82.31
C GLN A 315 -8.82 -130.25 83.73
N ARG A 316 -9.74 -129.42 84.24
CA ARG A 316 -10.48 -129.70 85.50
C ARG A 316 -11.34 -130.95 85.38
N GLN A 317 -12.16 -131.06 84.33
CA GLN A 317 -13.00 -132.24 84.06
C GLN A 317 -12.17 -133.52 83.88
N ARG A 318 -10.97 -133.44 83.29
CA ARG A 318 -10.02 -134.57 83.24
C ARG A 318 -9.52 -134.95 84.62
N ALA A 319 -9.11 -133.98 85.45
CA ALA A 319 -8.70 -134.25 86.83
C ALA A 319 -9.84 -134.84 87.66
N GLU A 320 -11.04 -134.26 87.61
CA GLU A 320 -12.25 -134.76 88.30
C GLU A 320 -12.62 -136.18 87.86
N ARG A 321 -12.53 -136.48 86.56
CA ARG A 321 -12.70 -137.83 86.00
C ARG A 321 -11.61 -138.78 86.49
N ASP A 322 -10.36 -138.36 86.52
CA ASP A 322 -9.24 -139.21 86.90
C ASP A 322 -9.23 -139.47 88.42
N ASP A 323 -9.63 -138.50 89.25
CA ASP A 323 -9.94 -138.65 90.67
C ASP A 323 -11.18 -139.53 90.91
N ALA A 324 -12.18 -139.48 90.03
CA ALA A 324 -13.34 -140.38 90.10
C ALA A 324 -12.97 -141.82 89.72
N LEU A 325 -12.12 -142.01 88.70
CA LEU A 325 -11.54 -143.31 88.34
C LEU A 325 -10.60 -143.83 89.42
N HIS A 326 -9.84 -142.96 90.10
CA HIS A 326 -9.01 -143.33 91.24
C HIS A 326 -9.86 -143.82 92.40
N ARG A 327 -10.88 -143.05 92.80
CA ARG A 327 -11.85 -143.48 93.84
C ARG A 327 -12.58 -144.77 93.46
N LEU A 328 -12.98 -144.95 92.21
CA LEU A 328 -13.59 -146.20 91.73
C LEU A 328 -12.60 -147.38 91.80
N ALA A 329 -11.31 -147.14 91.55
CA ALA A 329 -10.26 -148.14 91.70
C ALA A 329 -9.98 -148.45 93.18
N GLU A 330 -9.98 -147.45 94.07
CA GLU A 330 -9.93 -147.63 95.53
C GLU A 330 -11.13 -148.42 96.03
N GLU A 331 -12.35 -148.11 95.60
CA GLU A 331 -13.56 -148.88 95.87
C GLU A 331 -13.45 -150.31 95.35
N HIS A 332 -12.94 -150.54 94.13
CA HIS A 332 -12.69 -151.88 93.59
C HIS A 332 -11.54 -152.64 94.29
N VAL A 333 -10.63 -151.95 94.98
CA VAL A 333 -9.61 -152.58 95.85
C VAL A 333 -10.21 -152.90 97.21
N ALA A 334 -10.86 -151.94 97.86
CA ALA A 334 -11.55 -152.13 99.14
C ALA A 334 -12.62 -153.22 99.06
N ARG A 335 -13.37 -153.27 97.94
CA ARG A 335 -14.34 -154.32 97.65
C ARG A 335 -13.69 -155.68 97.45
N ARG A 336 -12.58 -155.80 96.71
CA ARG A 336 -11.84 -157.07 96.60
C ARG A 336 -11.22 -157.51 97.92
N VAL A 337 -10.77 -156.58 98.76
CA VAL A 337 -10.30 -156.87 100.13
C VAL A 337 -11.46 -157.35 101.02
N ALA A 338 -12.66 -156.77 100.89
CA ALA A 338 -13.86 -157.21 101.59
C ALA A 338 -14.37 -158.58 101.09
N GLU A 339 -14.32 -158.83 99.77
CA GLU A 339 -14.65 -160.12 99.15
C GLU A 339 -13.65 -161.20 99.59
N GLN A 340 -12.34 -160.92 99.58
CA GLN A 340 -11.32 -161.82 100.14
C GLN A 340 -11.46 -162.06 101.65
N ALA A 341 -11.87 -161.03 102.42
CA ALA A 341 -12.14 -161.19 103.85
C ALA A 341 -13.41 -162.04 104.09
N ALA A 342 -14.42 -161.95 103.23
CA ALA A 342 -15.60 -162.81 103.28
C ALA A 342 -15.26 -164.26 102.89
N GLU A 343 -14.47 -164.48 101.85
CA GLU A 343 -13.94 -165.81 101.47
C GLU A 343 -13.11 -166.43 102.60
N ALA A 344 -12.21 -165.66 103.23
CA ALA A 344 -11.44 -166.11 104.38
C ALA A 344 -12.31 -166.40 105.62
N ALA A 345 -13.39 -165.64 105.83
CA ALA A 345 -14.37 -165.92 106.88
C ALA A 345 -15.17 -167.20 106.58
N GLN A 346 -15.57 -167.43 105.32
CA GLN A 346 -16.23 -168.67 104.91
C GLN A 346 -15.31 -169.88 105.12
N ALA A 347 -14.07 -169.83 104.64
CA ALA A 347 -13.06 -170.87 104.84
C ALA A 347 -12.81 -171.17 106.33
N ASN A 348 -12.76 -170.14 107.19
CA ASN A 348 -12.71 -170.33 108.64
C ASN A 348 -13.96 -171.02 109.20
N THR A 349 -15.18 -170.67 108.75
CA THR A 349 -16.40 -171.35 109.21
C THR A 349 -16.52 -172.80 108.72
N GLU A 350 -15.97 -173.14 107.54
CA GLU A 350 -15.91 -174.52 107.05
C GLU A 350 -14.84 -175.35 107.75
N SER A 351 -13.67 -174.74 108.04
CA SER A 351 -12.65 -175.33 108.92
C SER A 351 -13.21 -175.64 110.32
N LEU A 352 -13.92 -174.68 110.93
CA LEU A 352 -14.56 -174.85 112.24
C LEU A 352 -15.68 -175.92 112.22
N ARG A 353 -16.47 -176.03 111.13
CA ARG A 353 -17.45 -177.12 110.96
C ARG A 353 -16.78 -178.49 110.87
N THR A 354 -15.68 -178.60 110.12
CA THR A 354 -14.91 -179.84 109.99
C THR A 354 -14.32 -180.25 111.35
N ALA A 355 -13.72 -179.31 112.09
CA ALA A 355 -13.20 -179.55 113.43
C ALA A 355 -14.29 -179.96 114.43
N LEU A 356 -15.50 -179.40 114.32
CA LEU A 356 -16.65 -179.80 115.15
C LEU A 356 -17.13 -181.22 114.83
N ALA A 357 -17.12 -181.62 113.55
CA ALA A 357 -17.46 -182.97 113.12
C ALA A 357 -16.44 -184.01 113.63
N GLU A 358 -15.14 -183.70 113.54
CA GLU A 358 -14.08 -184.55 114.14
C GLU A 358 -14.19 -184.65 115.66
N ALA A 359 -14.54 -183.56 116.35
CA ALA A 359 -14.74 -183.57 117.80
C ALA A 359 -15.90 -184.49 118.20
N ASN A 360 -17.04 -184.41 117.50
CA ASN A 360 -18.19 -185.28 117.77
C ASN A 360 -17.85 -186.76 117.50
N ALA A 361 -17.18 -187.08 116.39
CA ALA A 361 -16.77 -188.46 116.07
C ALA A 361 -15.85 -189.09 117.16
N ARG A 362 -15.05 -188.27 117.86
CA ARG A 362 -14.25 -188.71 119.03
C ARG A 362 -15.10 -188.95 120.28
N VAL A 363 -16.19 -188.20 120.48
CA VAL A 363 -17.12 -188.44 121.58
C VAL A 363 -17.88 -189.75 121.36
N ASP A 364 -18.36 -190.00 120.14
CA ASP A 364 -19.09 -191.23 119.79
C ASP A 364 -18.22 -192.49 119.97
N THR A 365 -16.94 -192.44 119.57
CA THR A 365 -16.00 -193.56 119.79
C THR A 365 -15.68 -193.79 121.28
N LEU A 366 -15.59 -192.74 122.10
CA LEU A 366 -15.37 -192.87 123.54
C LEU A 366 -16.62 -193.39 124.29
N LEU A 367 -17.83 -193.18 123.77
CA LEU A 367 -19.05 -193.77 124.31
C LEU A 367 -19.17 -195.26 123.92
N ALA A 368 -18.88 -195.63 122.67
CA ALA A 368 -18.91 -197.02 122.21
C ALA A 368 -17.88 -197.91 122.93
N ALA A 369 -16.71 -197.36 123.31
CA ALA A 369 -15.70 -198.07 124.10
C ALA A 369 -16.11 -198.31 125.58
N ARG A 370 -17.21 -197.71 126.04
CA ARG A 370 -17.67 -197.81 127.44
C ARG A 370 -18.75 -198.87 127.64
N SER A 371 -19.56 -199.18 126.63
CA SER A 371 -20.58 -200.24 126.71
C SER A 371 -19.97 -201.65 126.73
N THR A 372 -18.95 -201.90 125.91
CA THR A 372 -18.32 -203.24 125.78
C THR A 372 -17.67 -203.73 127.08
N VAL A 373 -17.08 -202.83 127.87
CA VAL A 373 -16.46 -203.16 129.17
C VAL A 373 -17.51 -203.53 130.24
N GLN A 374 -18.77 -203.16 130.05
CA GLN A 374 -19.84 -203.44 131.00
C GLN A 374 -20.56 -204.77 130.72
N GLU A 375 -20.60 -205.24 129.47
CA GLU A 375 -21.19 -206.53 129.09
C GLU A 375 -20.31 -207.74 129.50
N GLU A 376 -18.98 -207.58 129.58
CA GLU A 376 -18.08 -208.64 130.06
C GLU A 376 -18.17 -208.89 131.59
N GLN A 377 -18.84 -208.03 132.36
CA GLN A 377 -18.94 -208.18 133.83
C GLN A 377 -20.12 -209.06 134.30
N GLU A 378 -21.08 -209.42 133.44
CA GLU A 378 -22.30 -210.13 133.85
C GLU A 378 -22.36 -211.63 133.44
N SER A 379 -21.37 -212.14 132.70
CA SER A 379 -21.47 -213.45 132.02
C SER A 379 -20.79 -214.65 132.72
N HIS A 380 -20.28 -214.50 133.95
CA HIS A 380 -19.47 -215.54 134.63
C HIS A 380 -19.82 -215.83 136.10
N ALA A 381 -21.09 -215.66 136.50
CA ALA A 381 -21.52 -215.86 137.89
C ALA A 381 -22.94 -216.47 138.12
N ALA A 382 -23.40 -217.44 137.32
CA ALA A 382 -24.53 -218.33 137.70
C ALA A 382 -24.67 -219.61 136.84
N GLY A 383 -24.66 -220.80 137.47
CA GLY A 383 -25.20 -222.08 136.97
C GLY A 383 -24.45 -222.81 135.83
N GLY A 384 -24.11 -224.10 135.90
CA GLY A 384 -24.20 -225.06 137.02
C GLY A 384 -25.50 -225.88 137.10
N ASP A 385 -25.53 -227.05 136.42
CA ASP A 385 -25.82 -228.38 137.00
C ASP A 385 -26.16 -229.44 135.90
N ASP A 386 -25.14 -230.19 135.47
CA ASP A 386 -25.12 -231.68 135.29
C ASP A 386 -23.67 -232.15 135.02
#